data_AF-A0A844KQ13-F1
#
_entry.id   AF-A0A844KQ13-F1
#
_cell.length_a   1.000
_cell.length_b   1.000
_cell.length_c   1.000
_cell.angle_alpha   90.00
_cell.angle_beta   90.00
_cell.angle_gamma   90.00
#
_symmetry.space_group_name_H-M   'P 1'
#
loop_
_entity.id
_entity.type
_entity.pdbx_description
1 polymer ?
#
loop_
_entity_poly.entity_id
_entity_poly.type
_entity_poly.pdbx_seq_one_letter_code
_entity_poly.pdbx_strand_id
1 'polypeptide(L)'
;MPGSIMHPAHSKNKVGDVELPQGWAWADSDKEITLEDGKAVTATANYVGSDAGNYKNESVEITLTRSECDHPKTELKNAKPATCKETGYTGDTYCVKCEELVVSGTEIPLGKHQGGKATCTHQAVCTVCGASYGDLDSSNHTFGEWKVVVAATTTEAGKKERSCVCGYKETADIPKLDVQTPGTPSTPAPGTPSTPAPETPSTPAPETPAVKTPKKGDIVTDDKKTGSYIITSSEKKEVAYKAPANKNAKTITIPATIKVKGVTYKVTKIADNSFKNNNKITKITIGENIVSIGKNAFYGCKKLKTITIRSKKLTSKTVSKNAFKGLTKITTIKVPKNKLTAYKKLLKKKGLSSKVKVKGY
;
A
#
# COMPACT_ATOMS: atom_id res chain seq x y z
N MET A 1 7.50 29.06 45.99
CA MET A 1 6.03 28.90 46.05
C MET A 1 5.57 28.51 44.66
N PRO A 2 4.81 27.42 44.49
CA PRO A 2 4.23 27.06 43.20
C PRO A 2 3.26 28.15 42.73
N GLY A 3 3.09 28.29 41.41
CA GLY A 3 2.13 29.23 40.85
C GLY A 3 0.69 28.82 41.15
N SER A 4 -0.23 29.79 41.18
CA SER A 4 -1.66 29.55 41.49
C SER A 4 -2.40 28.72 40.42
N ILE A 5 -1.79 28.53 39.24
CA ILE A 5 -2.36 27.77 38.13
C ILE A 5 -1.29 26.84 37.54
N MET A 6 -1.65 25.58 37.31
CA MET A 6 -0.84 24.58 36.63
C MET A 6 -1.62 23.92 35.50
N HIS A 7 -0.93 23.62 34.40
CA HIS A 7 -1.50 22.91 33.25
C HIS A 7 -0.79 21.56 33.09
N PRO A 8 -1.13 20.56 33.92
CA PRO A 8 -0.49 19.26 33.84
C PRO A 8 -0.74 18.58 32.49
N ALA A 9 0.22 17.75 32.09
CA ALA A 9 0.13 16.93 30.89
C ALA A 9 -1.04 15.94 31.00
N HIS A 10 -1.56 15.49 29.85
CA HIS A 10 -2.67 14.53 29.79
C HIS A 10 -2.38 13.22 30.52
N SER A 11 -1.11 12.81 30.59
CA SER A 11 -0.66 11.60 31.29
C SER A 11 -0.76 11.66 32.82
N LYS A 12 -1.05 12.84 33.40
CA LYS A 12 -1.20 13.02 34.85
C LYS A 12 -2.68 12.88 35.21
N ASN A 13 -3.06 11.71 35.72
CA ASN A 13 -4.46 11.34 35.91
C ASN A 13 -5.03 11.80 37.25
N LYS A 14 -4.18 12.02 38.24
CA LYS A 14 -4.54 12.58 39.54
C LYS A 14 -3.58 13.68 39.97
N VAL A 15 -4.03 14.49 40.91
CA VAL A 15 -3.23 15.61 41.48
C VAL A 15 -1.87 15.12 41.95
N GLY A 16 -1.80 13.98 42.64
CA GLY A 16 -0.57 13.40 43.16
C GLY A 16 0.47 13.03 42.08
N ASP A 17 0.06 12.88 40.82
CA ASP A 17 1.00 12.60 39.71
C ASP A 17 1.73 13.87 39.23
N VAL A 18 1.22 15.05 39.58
CA VAL A 18 1.75 16.35 39.15
C VAL A 18 2.91 16.75 40.06
N GLU A 19 4.10 16.92 39.49
CA GLU A 19 5.29 17.30 40.25
C GLU A 19 5.20 18.76 40.70
N LEU A 20 5.51 18.99 41.97
CA LEU A 20 5.64 20.32 42.57
C LEU A 20 7.12 20.73 42.65
N PRO A 21 7.42 22.04 42.74
CA PRO A 21 8.76 22.54 43.02
C PRO A 21 9.33 21.96 44.32
N GLN A 22 10.67 21.93 44.42
CA GLN A 22 11.37 21.45 45.61
C GLN A 22 10.85 22.13 46.90
N GLY A 23 10.68 21.32 47.94
CA GLY A 23 10.17 21.77 49.24
C GLY A 23 8.64 21.88 49.31
N TRP A 24 7.89 21.40 48.32
CA TRP A 24 6.43 21.36 48.33
C TRP A 24 5.90 19.94 48.12
N ALA A 25 4.80 19.60 48.80
CA ALA A 25 4.09 18.35 48.65
C ALA A 25 2.58 18.59 48.60
N TRP A 26 1.85 17.83 47.80
CA TRP A 26 0.38 17.85 47.82
C TRP A 26 -0.14 17.38 49.19
N ALA A 27 -1.24 17.97 49.65
CA ALA A 27 -1.97 17.49 50.81
C ALA A 27 -2.46 16.05 50.57
N ASP A 28 -2.36 15.19 51.58
CA ASP A 28 -2.73 13.77 51.45
C ASP A 28 -4.20 13.58 51.06
N SER A 29 -5.09 14.48 51.49
CA SER A 29 -6.50 14.50 51.12
C SER A 29 -6.73 14.71 49.62
N ASP A 30 -5.81 15.40 48.94
CA ASP A 30 -6.03 15.91 47.59
C ASP A 30 -5.28 15.09 46.53
N LYS A 31 -4.29 14.28 46.93
CA LYS A 31 -3.45 13.47 46.03
C LYS A 31 -4.24 12.56 45.10
N GLU A 32 -5.35 11.99 45.59
CA GLU A 32 -6.17 11.04 44.84
C GLU A 32 -7.30 11.71 44.04
N ILE A 33 -7.40 13.05 44.05
CA ILE A 33 -8.38 13.76 43.22
C ILE A 33 -8.04 13.51 41.75
N THR A 34 -9.02 12.96 41.02
CA THR A 34 -8.89 12.68 39.59
C THR A 34 -8.93 13.98 38.79
N LEU A 35 -8.00 14.14 37.86
CA LEU A 35 -7.97 15.24 36.93
C LEU A 35 -8.65 14.80 35.62
N GLU A 36 -9.83 15.36 35.34
CA GLU A 36 -10.50 15.15 34.06
C GLU A 36 -10.01 16.16 33.01
N ASP A 37 -10.05 15.76 31.73
CA ASP A 37 -9.65 16.61 30.60
C ASP A 37 -10.41 17.93 30.57
N GLY A 38 -9.66 19.04 30.52
CA GLY A 38 -10.20 20.39 30.39
C GLY A 38 -10.95 20.90 31.62
N LYS A 39 -11.11 20.10 32.68
CA LYS A 39 -11.78 20.50 33.92
C LYS A 39 -10.77 21.04 34.92
N ALA A 40 -11.08 22.21 35.45
CA ALA A 40 -10.31 22.82 36.52
C ALA A 40 -10.60 22.11 37.86
N VAL A 41 -9.54 21.75 38.57
CA VAL A 41 -9.57 21.17 39.92
C VAL A 41 -8.66 21.99 40.81
N THR A 42 -9.13 22.36 42.00
CA THR A 42 -8.30 23.02 43.01
C THR A 42 -7.75 21.99 43.99
N ALA A 43 -6.46 22.07 44.31
CA ALA A 43 -5.81 21.22 45.28
C ALA A 43 -4.80 21.99 46.13
N THR A 44 -4.59 21.52 47.36
CA THR A 44 -3.73 22.14 48.36
C THR A 44 -2.32 21.57 48.29
N ALA A 45 -1.33 22.45 48.16
CA ALA A 45 0.08 22.10 48.31
C ALA A 45 0.61 22.69 49.63
N ASN A 46 1.30 21.87 50.41
CA ASN A 46 1.92 22.24 51.68
C ASN A 46 3.44 22.35 51.49
N TYR A 47 4.04 23.35 52.12
CA TYR A 47 5.47 23.51 52.21
C TYR A 47 6.04 22.50 53.20
N VAL A 48 7.06 21.76 52.77
CA VAL A 48 7.73 20.69 53.51
C VAL A 48 9.25 20.90 53.53
N GLY A 49 9.70 22.15 53.35
CA GLY A 49 11.12 22.51 53.44
C GLY A 49 11.66 22.39 54.86
N SER A 50 12.99 22.41 54.99
CA SER A 50 13.69 22.28 56.28
C SER A 50 13.41 23.41 57.26
N ASP A 51 12.91 24.54 56.76
CA ASP A 51 12.52 25.73 57.49
C ASP A 51 10.99 25.86 57.66
N ALA A 52 10.23 24.77 57.44
CA ALA A 52 8.82 24.71 57.81
C ALA A 52 8.63 25.02 59.31
N GLY A 53 7.59 25.78 59.64
CA GLY A 53 7.30 26.41 60.93
C GLY A 53 7.68 27.89 61.01
N ASN A 54 8.49 28.42 60.08
CA ASN A 54 8.94 29.82 60.11
C ASN A 54 8.02 30.79 59.34
N TYR A 55 6.99 30.28 58.66
CA TYR A 55 6.12 31.08 57.81
C TYR A 55 4.69 31.12 58.36
N LYS A 56 4.03 32.28 58.24
CA LYS A 56 2.62 32.45 58.65
C LYS A 56 1.65 31.61 57.81
N ASN A 57 1.99 31.36 56.55
CA ASN A 57 1.19 30.60 55.60
C ASN A 57 2.11 29.56 54.93
N GLU A 58 1.80 28.29 55.13
CA GLU A 58 2.62 27.16 54.65
C GLU A 58 1.86 26.28 53.65
N SER A 59 0.65 26.69 53.28
CA SER A 59 -0.16 26.03 52.27
C SER A 59 -0.62 27.01 51.21
N VAL A 60 -0.87 26.48 50.01
CA VAL A 60 -1.37 27.23 48.86
C VAL A 60 -2.37 26.40 48.09
N GLU A 61 -3.42 27.04 47.60
CA GLU A 61 -4.35 26.43 46.65
C GLU A 61 -3.84 26.63 45.22
N ILE A 62 -3.82 25.56 44.46
CA ILE A 62 -3.39 25.54 43.06
C ILE A 62 -4.54 25.02 42.21
N THR A 63 -4.87 25.75 41.15
CA THR A 63 -5.83 25.29 40.14
C THR A 63 -5.10 24.49 39.06
N LEU A 64 -5.44 23.22 38.90
CA LEU A 64 -4.93 22.33 37.87
C LEU A 64 -5.98 22.17 36.77
N THR A 65 -5.57 22.38 35.51
CA THR A 65 -6.40 22.04 34.34
C THR A 65 -5.64 21.05 33.46
N ARG A 66 -6.07 19.78 33.46
CA ARG A 66 -5.43 18.74 32.66
C ARG A 66 -5.61 19.03 31.17
N SER A 67 -4.49 18.99 30.45
CA SER A 67 -4.50 19.18 29.00
C SER A 67 -5.37 18.13 28.29
N GLU A 68 -6.32 18.56 27.47
CA GLU A 68 -7.06 17.68 26.54
C GLU A 68 -6.08 17.14 25.46
N CYS A 69 -6.19 15.85 25.10
CA CYS A 69 -5.34 15.25 24.06
C CYS A 69 -6.15 14.78 22.84
N ASP A 70 -6.22 15.62 21.81
CA ASP A 70 -6.84 15.28 20.51
C ASP A 70 -5.93 14.44 19.58
N HIS A 71 -4.81 13.92 20.10
CA HIS A 71 -3.80 13.14 19.36
C HIS A 71 -3.38 13.75 17.99
N PRO A 72 -3.10 15.07 17.88
CA PRO A 72 -2.87 15.72 16.59
C PRO A 72 -1.54 15.32 15.94
N LYS A 73 -0.57 14.82 16.72
CA LYS A 73 0.77 14.42 16.28
C LYS A 73 1.13 13.07 16.88
N THR A 74 1.45 12.11 16.03
CA THR A 74 1.82 10.74 16.41
C THR A 74 3.13 10.31 15.78
N GLU A 75 3.76 9.30 16.37
CA GLU A 75 4.99 8.67 15.90
C GLU A 75 4.85 7.14 15.85
N LEU A 76 5.61 6.49 14.97
CA LEU A 76 5.60 5.04 14.81
C LEU A 76 6.83 4.43 15.51
N LYS A 77 6.61 3.48 16.40
CA LYS A 77 7.66 2.74 17.12
C LYS A 77 7.59 1.24 16.80
N ASN A 78 8.68 0.52 17.05
CA ASN A 78 8.75 -0.95 16.98
C ASN A 78 8.49 -1.57 15.59
N ALA A 79 8.45 -0.78 14.51
CA ALA A 79 8.25 -1.32 13.17
C ALA A 79 9.45 -2.17 12.73
N LYS A 80 9.19 -3.44 12.37
CA LYS A 80 10.19 -4.39 11.88
C LYS A 80 9.70 -5.01 10.57
N PRO A 81 10.47 -4.97 9.48
CA PRO A 81 10.07 -5.63 8.24
C PRO A 81 10.09 -7.15 8.40
N ALA A 82 9.16 -7.85 7.75
CA ALA A 82 9.21 -9.30 7.65
C ALA A 82 10.29 -9.75 6.67
N THR A 83 10.93 -10.86 6.96
CA THR A 83 11.87 -11.57 6.08
C THR A 83 11.32 -12.94 5.72
N CYS A 84 12.00 -13.67 4.84
CA CYS A 84 11.62 -15.07 4.56
C CYS A 84 11.99 -16.04 5.70
N LYS A 85 12.60 -15.56 6.79
CA LYS A 85 12.92 -16.36 8.00
C LYS A 85 12.14 -15.92 9.24
N GLU A 86 11.80 -14.64 9.33
CA GLU A 86 11.17 -14.03 10.51
C GLU A 86 9.97 -13.17 10.11
N THR A 87 8.88 -13.29 10.87
CA THR A 87 7.75 -12.37 10.73
C THR A 87 8.17 -10.95 11.11
N GLY A 88 7.45 -9.98 10.58
CA GLY A 88 7.66 -8.56 10.87
C GLY A 88 6.57 -8.02 11.79
N TYR A 89 6.64 -6.73 12.08
CA TYR A 89 5.64 -6.01 12.84
C TYR A 89 5.44 -4.61 12.23
N THR A 90 4.19 -4.19 12.03
CA THR A 90 3.90 -2.88 11.40
C THR A 90 4.31 -1.69 12.24
N GLY A 91 4.59 -1.91 13.53
CA GLY A 91 4.88 -0.87 14.51
C GLY A 91 3.62 -0.29 15.14
N ASP A 92 3.81 0.26 16.33
CA ASP A 92 2.80 0.89 17.18
C ASP A 92 2.81 2.39 16.98
N THR A 93 1.63 3.01 16.92
CA THR A 93 1.49 4.46 16.82
C THR A 93 1.27 5.06 18.19
N TYR A 94 2.21 5.89 18.64
CA TYR A 94 2.17 6.58 19.91
C TYR A 94 1.88 8.07 19.72
N CYS A 95 1.25 8.68 20.71
CA CYS A 95 1.12 10.12 20.76
C CYS A 95 2.47 10.75 21.13
N VAL A 96 2.92 11.76 20.40
CA VAL A 96 4.17 12.46 20.74
C VAL A 96 4.01 13.31 22.02
N LYS A 97 2.78 13.70 22.39
CA LYS A 97 2.51 14.60 23.52
C LYS A 97 2.31 13.86 24.85
N CYS A 98 1.54 12.76 24.84
CA CYS A 98 1.23 12.00 26.05
C CYS A 98 1.90 10.62 26.12
N GLU A 99 2.65 10.22 25.08
CA GLU A 99 3.33 8.92 24.97
C GLU A 99 2.41 7.69 25.05
N GLU A 100 1.09 7.89 25.03
CA GLU A 100 0.13 6.79 25.03
C GLU A 100 0.03 6.12 23.68
N LEU A 101 -0.26 4.81 23.72
CA LEU A 101 -0.53 4.00 22.53
C LEU A 101 -1.86 4.42 21.92
N VAL A 102 -1.80 5.02 20.73
CA VAL A 102 -2.99 5.45 19.99
C VAL A 102 -3.55 4.30 19.16
N VAL A 103 -2.66 3.54 18.51
CA VAL A 103 -3.01 2.39 17.67
C VAL A 103 -1.92 1.33 17.77
N SER A 104 -2.29 0.10 18.13
CA SER A 104 -1.37 -1.04 18.08
C SER A 104 -1.11 -1.51 16.65
N GLY A 105 0.12 -1.94 16.41
CA GLY A 105 0.53 -2.60 15.18
C GLY A 105 -0.03 -4.01 15.04
N THR A 106 0.26 -4.63 13.89
CA THR A 106 -0.08 -6.02 13.59
C THR A 106 1.14 -6.77 13.09
N GLU A 107 1.17 -8.07 13.33
CA GLU A 107 2.19 -8.95 12.78
C GLU A 107 2.14 -8.97 11.24
N ILE A 108 3.32 -8.88 10.63
CA ILE A 108 3.51 -9.02 9.19
C ILE A 108 3.95 -10.46 8.95
N PRO A 109 3.18 -11.27 8.19
CA PRO A 109 3.57 -12.63 7.85
C PRO A 109 4.93 -12.69 7.15
N LEU A 110 5.57 -13.87 7.18
CA LEU A 110 6.85 -14.12 6.53
C LEU A 110 6.88 -13.57 5.10
N GLY A 111 7.97 -12.89 4.78
CA GLY A 111 8.25 -12.42 3.43
C GLY A 111 8.38 -13.60 2.47
N LYS A 112 7.91 -13.42 1.23
CA LYS A 112 8.14 -14.41 0.18
C LYS A 112 9.63 -14.55 -0.09
N HIS A 113 10.07 -15.76 -0.38
CA HIS A 113 11.41 -16.03 -0.91
C HIS A 113 11.63 -15.27 -2.23
N GLN A 114 12.86 -14.84 -2.47
CA GLN A 114 13.26 -14.01 -3.61
C GLN A 114 14.59 -14.49 -4.18
N GLY A 115 14.76 -14.31 -5.50
CA GLY A 115 15.99 -14.67 -6.20
C GLY A 115 16.06 -16.14 -6.63
N GLY A 116 17.09 -16.47 -7.40
CA GLY A 116 17.24 -17.79 -8.03
C GLY A 116 16.37 -17.96 -9.28
N LYS A 117 16.73 -18.94 -10.11
CA LYS A 117 15.90 -19.43 -11.22
C LYS A 117 15.65 -20.91 -10.98
N ALA A 118 14.40 -21.32 -11.05
CA ALA A 118 14.07 -22.73 -11.10
C ALA A 118 14.53 -23.30 -12.46
N THR A 119 14.85 -24.58 -12.47
CA THR A 119 15.18 -25.38 -13.66
C THR A 119 14.23 -26.57 -13.72
N CYS A 120 14.35 -27.37 -14.77
CA CYS A 120 13.56 -28.59 -14.91
C CYS A 120 13.86 -29.67 -13.85
N THR A 121 14.93 -29.52 -13.06
CA THR A 121 15.33 -30.48 -12.00
C THR A 121 15.52 -29.87 -10.61
N HIS A 122 15.65 -28.54 -10.50
CA HIS A 122 15.88 -27.84 -9.23
C HIS A 122 14.95 -26.63 -9.07
N GLN A 123 14.36 -26.47 -7.89
CA GLN A 123 13.57 -25.30 -7.54
C GLN A 123 14.46 -24.04 -7.43
N ALA A 124 13.85 -22.86 -7.46
CA ALA A 124 14.59 -21.62 -7.25
C ALA A 124 15.15 -21.58 -5.83
N VAL A 125 16.39 -21.12 -5.67
CA VAL A 125 17.02 -20.96 -4.35
C VAL A 125 16.94 -19.50 -3.94
N CYS A 126 16.35 -19.24 -2.77
CA CYS A 126 16.21 -17.90 -2.23
C CYS A 126 17.58 -17.29 -1.96
N THR A 127 17.90 -16.15 -2.58
CA THR A 127 19.19 -15.49 -2.41
C THR A 127 19.36 -14.86 -1.03
N VAL A 128 18.28 -14.78 -0.24
CA VAL A 128 18.29 -14.21 1.11
C VAL A 128 18.49 -15.28 2.19
N CYS A 129 17.85 -16.44 2.05
CA CYS A 129 17.88 -17.48 3.09
C CYS A 129 18.50 -18.81 2.67
N GLY A 130 18.78 -19.02 1.38
CA GLY A 130 19.32 -20.26 0.84
C GLY A 130 18.30 -21.41 0.71
N ALA A 131 17.04 -21.21 1.11
CA ALA A 131 16.01 -22.23 0.97
C ALA A 131 15.52 -22.36 -0.48
N SER A 132 15.35 -23.59 -0.95
CA SER A 132 14.67 -23.91 -2.20
C SER A 132 13.17 -23.61 -2.10
N TYR A 133 12.57 -23.02 -3.13
CA TYR A 133 11.17 -22.60 -3.12
C TYR A 133 10.57 -22.49 -4.54
N GLY A 134 9.24 -22.52 -4.60
CA GLY A 134 8.48 -22.43 -5.86
C GLY A 134 8.46 -23.73 -6.65
N ASP A 135 7.79 -23.71 -7.80
CA ASP A 135 7.70 -24.89 -8.67
C ASP A 135 8.95 -25.01 -9.55
N LEU A 136 9.21 -26.23 -10.04
CA LEU A 136 10.22 -26.46 -11.08
C LEU A 136 9.82 -25.72 -12.36
N ASP A 137 10.81 -25.25 -13.11
CA ASP A 137 10.59 -24.65 -14.42
C ASP A 137 10.82 -25.71 -15.51
N SER A 138 9.73 -26.31 -15.98
CA SER A 138 9.75 -27.34 -17.02
C SER A 138 10.20 -26.82 -18.38
N SER A 139 10.41 -25.51 -18.56
CA SER A 139 10.91 -24.92 -19.80
C SER A 139 12.39 -24.52 -19.73
N ASN A 140 12.95 -24.42 -18.52
CA ASN A 140 14.33 -24.01 -18.32
C ASN A 140 15.26 -25.24 -18.22
N HIS A 141 15.69 -25.70 -19.38
CA HIS A 141 16.59 -26.84 -19.56
C HIS A 141 18.03 -26.39 -19.77
N THR A 142 18.96 -27.08 -19.11
CA THR A 142 20.38 -27.05 -19.48
C THR A 142 20.69 -28.30 -20.28
N PHE A 143 20.98 -28.13 -21.57
CA PHE A 143 21.27 -29.25 -22.47
C PHE A 143 22.77 -29.53 -22.55
N GLY A 144 23.13 -30.80 -22.68
CA GLY A 144 24.50 -31.23 -23.00
C GLY A 144 24.87 -30.97 -24.46
N GLU A 145 26.01 -31.54 -24.88
CA GLU A 145 26.51 -31.39 -26.25
C GLU A 145 25.58 -32.03 -27.30
N TRP A 146 25.59 -31.44 -28.49
CA TRP A 146 24.89 -31.98 -29.67
C TRP A 146 25.58 -33.25 -30.16
N LYS A 147 24.80 -34.31 -30.33
CA LYS A 147 25.22 -35.57 -30.96
C LYS A 147 24.54 -35.71 -32.31
N VAL A 148 25.30 -35.94 -33.37
CA VAL A 148 24.74 -36.26 -34.68
C VAL A 148 24.09 -37.65 -34.59
N VAL A 149 22.79 -37.72 -34.84
CA VAL A 149 22.02 -38.97 -34.83
C VAL A 149 21.74 -39.48 -36.24
N VAL A 150 21.74 -38.59 -37.23
CA VAL A 150 21.69 -38.90 -38.66
C VAL A 150 22.68 -37.99 -39.37
N ALA A 151 23.68 -38.56 -40.05
CA ALA A 151 24.64 -37.76 -40.81
C ALA A 151 23.95 -37.11 -42.03
N ALA A 152 24.32 -35.87 -42.35
CA ALA A 152 23.87 -35.23 -43.58
C ALA A 152 24.61 -35.84 -44.78
N THR A 153 23.91 -35.95 -45.91
CA THR A 153 24.48 -36.37 -47.19
C THR A 153 24.30 -35.25 -48.22
N THR A 154 24.80 -35.46 -49.43
CA THR A 154 24.59 -34.50 -50.54
C THR A 154 23.15 -34.49 -51.05
N THR A 155 22.36 -35.52 -50.73
CA THR A 155 20.96 -35.66 -51.15
C THR A 155 19.97 -35.45 -50.01
N GLU A 156 20.36 -35.67 -48.76
CA GLU A 156 19.48 -35.65 -47.59
C GLU A 156 20.06 -34.85 -46.41
N ALA A 157 19.20 -34.12 -45.71
CA ALA A 157 19.59 -33.36 -44.51
C ALA A 157 19.81 -34.32 -43.33
N GLY A 158 20.83 -34.04 -42.52
CA GLY A 158 21.11 -34.82 -41.32
C GLY A 158 20.27 -34.36 -40.13
N LYS A 159 20.42 -35.03 -38.98
CA LYS A 159 19.79 -34.66 -37.71
C LYS A 159 20.80 -34.78 -36.57
N LYS A 160 20.73 -33.84 -35.64
CA LYS A 160 21.43 -33.89 -34.36
C LYS A 160 20.45 -33.79 -33.21
N GLU A 161 20.81 -34.38 -32.08
CA GLU A 161 20.04 -34.41 -30.86
C GLU A 161 20.92 -34.03 -29.66
N ARG A 162 20.36 -33.34 -28.67
CA ARG A 162 20.96 -33.15 -27.35
C ARG A 162 19.95 -33.40 -26.25
N SER A 163 20.42 -33.84 -25.09
CA SER A 163 19.57 -34.20 -23.96
C SER A 163 19.84 -33.31 -22.76
N CYS A 164 18.78 -32.97 -22.04
CA CYS A 164 18.84 -32.41 -20.70
C CYS A 164 18.90 -33.54 -19.66
N VAL A 165 19.45 -33.26 -18.48
CA VAL A 165 19.53 -34.22 -17.35
C VAL A 165 18.15 -34.73 -16.90
N CYS A 166 17.08 -33.96 -17.13
CA CYS A 166 15.70 -34.40 -16.85
C CYS A 166 15.14 -35.41 -17.86
N GLY A 167 15.91 -35.79 -18.89
CA GLY A 167 15.48 -36.70 -19.96
C GLY A 167 14.76 -36.03 -21.13
N TYR A 168 14.51 -34.71 -21.08
CA TYR A 168 13.98 -33.97 -22.22
C TYR A 168 15.03 -33.89 -23.33
N LYS A 169 14.62 -34.15 -24.57
CA LYS A 169 15.50 -34.19 -25.74
C LYS A 169 15.11 -33.12 -26.74
N GLU A 170 16.12 -32.44 -27.28
CA GLU A 170 15.97 -31.43 -28.32
C GLU A 170 16.64 -31.92 -29.60
N THR A 171 15.94 -31.80 -30.72
CA THR A 171 16.46 -32.19 -32.04
C THR A 171 16.56 -30.98 -32.96
N ALA A 172 17.56 -30.98 -33.83
CA ALA A 172 17.76 -29.97 -34.85
C ALA A 172 18.26 -30.59 -36.15
N ASP A 173 17.86 -30.01 -37.28
CA ASP A 173 18.29 -30.45 -38.60
C ASP A 173 19.71 -29.97 -38.92
N ILE A 174 20.46 -30.80 -39.65
CA ILE A 174 21.77 -30.49 -40.21
C ILE A 174 21.58 -30.28 -41.71
N PRO A 175 21.98 -29.13 -42.28
CA PRO A 175 21.88 -28.87 -43.72
C PRO A 175 22.56 -29.95 -44.55
N LYS A 176 22.09 -30.15 -45.79
CA LYS A 176 22.71 -31.07 -46.76
C LYS A 176 24.14 -30.66 -47.05
N LEU A 177 25.00 -31.63 -47.37
CA LEU A 177 26.37 -31.37 -47.79
C LEU A 177 26.38 -30.86 -49.23
N ASP A 178 27.18 -29.82 -49.52
CA ASP A 178 27.32 -29.32 -50.88
C ASP A 178 28.01 -30.35 -51.78
N VAL A 179 27.52 -30.49 -53.02
CA VAL A 179 28.14 -31.34 -54.04
C VAL A 179 29.44 -30.68 -54.49
N GLN A 180 30.56 -31.08 -53.90
CA GLN A 180 31.87 -30.66 -54.41
C GLN A 180 32.07 -31.21 -55.82
N THR A 181 32.17 -30.29 -56.78
CA THR A 181 32.57 -30.59 -58.16
C THR A 181 34.10 -30.75 -58.19
N PRO A 182 34.68 -31.80 -58.81
CA PRO A 182 36.13 -31.98 -58.82
C PRO A 182 36.83 -30.92 -59.68
N GLY A 183 37.78 -30.21 -59.07
CA GLY A 183 38.90 -29.58 -59.79
C GLY A 183 39.07 -28.08 -59.59
N THR A 184 39.88 -27.68 -58.61
CA THR A 184 41.04 -26.77 -58.77
C THR A 184 41.89 -26.86 -57.49
N PRO A 185 43.19 -27.24 -57.57
CA PRO A 185 44.07 -27.25 -56.41
C PRO A 185 44.67 -25.86 -56.15
N SER A 186 44.59 -25.38 -54.90
CA SER A 186 45.51 -24.39 -54.34
C SER A 186 45.50 -24.47 -52.80
N THR A 187 46.45 -25.28 -52.31
CA THR A 187 47.42 -25.07 -51.21
C THR A 187 46.98 -24.46 -49.87
N PRO A 188 47.42 -25.04 -48.72
CA PRO A 188 46.95 -24.66 -47.38
C PRO A 188 47.70 -23.44 -46.84
N ALA A 189 46.96 -22.48 -46.27
CA ALA A 189 47.53 -21.43 -45.43
C ALA A 189 47.71 -21.95 -43.99
N PRO A 190 48.85 -21.70 -43.32
CA PRO A 190 49.11 -22.18 -41.97
C PRO A 190 48.16 -21.56 -40.93
N GLY A 191 47.77 -22.39 -39.96
CA GLY A 191 46.88 -22.01 -38.88
C GLY A 191 47.38 -20.81 -38.07
N THR A 192 46.48 -19.85 -37.85
CA THR A 192 46.62 -18.85 -36.79
C THR A 192 45.82 -19.33 -35.58
N PRO A 193 46.39 -19.38 -34.36
CA PRO A 193 45.66 -19.80 -33.18
C PRO A 193 44.55 -18.80 -32.89
N SER A 194 43.30 -19.27 -32.89
CA SER A 194 42.18 -18.47 -32.39
C SER A 194 42.10 -18.65 -30.88
N THR A 195 42.91 -17.87 -30.17
CA THR A 195 42.72 -17.54 -28.75
C THR A 195 41.35 -16.87 -28.59
N PRO A 196 40.58 -17.14 -27.52
CA PRO A 196 39.27 -16.53 -27.34
C PRO A 196 39.42 -15.00 -27.28
N ALA A 197 38.73 -14.30 -28.18
CA ALA A 197 38.66 -12.85 -28.13
C ALA A 197 38.02 -12.45 -26.79
N PRO A 198 38.65 -11.55 -26.02
CA PRO A 198 38.12 -11.08 -24.77
C PRO A 198 36.78 -10.40 -25.00
N GLU A 199 35.87 -10.68 -24.06
CA GLU A 199 34.62 -9.99 -23.86
C GLU A 199 34.83 -8.48 -24.10
N THR A 200 34.28 -7.96 -25.19
CA THR A 200 34.13 -6.52 -25.31
C THR A 200 33.22 -6.10 -24.15
N PRO A 201 33.63 -5.15 -23.30
CA PRO A 201 32.77 -4.64 -22.25
C PRO A 201 31.49 -4.19 -22.92
N SER A 202 30.41 -4.91 -22.66
CA SER A 202 29.08 -4.46 -22.98
C SER A 202 28.95 -3.16 -22.20
N THR A 203 29.10 -2.02 -22.89
CA THR A 203 28.70 -0.74 -22.33
C THR A 203 27.28 -0.99 -21.85
N PRO A 204 26.96 -0.79 -20.56
CA PRO A 204 25.61 -1.03 -20.10
C PRO A 204 24.71 -0.17 -20.97
N ALA A 205 23.84 -0.82 -21.76
CA ALA A 205 22.68 -0.16 -22.29
C ALA A 205 22.09 0.59 -21.10
N PRO A 206 21.86 1.92 -21.19
CA PRO A 206 21.46 2.72 -20.04
C PRO A 206 20.35 1.96 -19.36
N GLU A 207 20.61 1.51 -18.13
CA GLU A 207 19.66 0.73 -17.36
C GLU A 207 18.34 1.47 -17.49
N THR A 208 17.40 0.94 -18.26
CA THR A 208 16.05 1.47 -18.24
C THR A 208 15.66 1.25 -16.79
N PRO A 209 15.53 2.32 -15.98
CA PRO A 209 15.57 2.21 -14.53
C PRO A 209 14.53 1.18 -14.16
N ALA A 210 14.98 0.06 -13.55
CA ALA A 210 14.13 -1.07 -13.20
C ALA A 210 12.84 -0.50 -12.62
N VAL A 211 11.74 -0.61 -13.38
CA VAL A 211 10.51 0.09 -13.04
C VAL A 211 10.03 -0.55 -11.74
N LYS A 212 10.34 0.09 -10.61
CA LYS A 212 9.93 -0.37 -9.27
C LYS A 212 8.43 -0.65 -9.34
N THR A 213 8.07 -1.93 -9.30
CA THR A 213 6.68 -2.36 -9.42
C THR A 213 5.91 -1.80 -8.23
N PRO A 214 4.81 -1.04 -8.45
CA PRO A 214 4.05 -0.44 -7.36
C PRO A 214 3.61 -1.47 -6.33
N LYS A 215 3.98 -1.26 -5.07
CA LYS A 215 3.65 -2.10 -3.91
C LYS A 215 2.29 -1.70 -3.34
N LYS A 216 1.63 -2.61 -2.63
CA LYS A 216 0.37 -2.31 -1.92
C LYS A 216 0.60 -1.14 -0.95
N GLY A 217 -0.27 -0.13 -1.01
CA GLY A 217 -0.17 1.11 -0.25
C GLY A 217 0.39 2.27 -1.05
N ASP A 218 1.16 2.00 -2.12
CA ASP A 218 1.74 3.05 -2.95
C ASP A 218 0.65 3.93 -3.55
N ILE A 219 0.87 5.24 -3.51
CA ILE A 219 0.05 6.20 -4.24
C ILE A 219 0.66 6.39 -5.62
N VAL A 220 -0.12 6.07 -6.64
CA VAL A 220 0.27 6.16 -8.04
C VAL A 220 -0.68 7.08 -8.80
N THR A 221 -0.20 7.62 -9.91
CA THR A 221 -1.00 8.36 -10.89
C THR A 221 -1.13 7.50 -12.14
N ASP A 222 -2.30 7.50 -12.77
CA ASP A 222 -2.49 6.81 -14.04
C ASP A 222 -1.72 7.49 -15.17
N ASP A 223 -1.40 6.74 -16.23
CA ASP A 223 -0.62 7.24 -17.36
C ASP A 223 -1.30 8.45 -18.06
N LYS A 224 -2.62 8.56 -17.96
CA LYS A 224 -3.40 9.69 -18.50
C LYS A 224 -3.52 10.87 -17.52
N LYS A 225 -2.91 10.78 -16.34
CA LYS A 225 -2.89 11.82 -15.29
C LYS A 225 -4.30 12.31 -14.92
N THR A 226 -5.27 11.40 -14.86
CA THR A 226 -6.66 11.72 -14.54
C THR A 226 -6.94 11.71 -13.04
N GLY A 227 -6.20 10.92 -12.27
CA GLY A 227 -6.35 10.83 -10.81
C GLY A 227 -5.17 10.19 -10.09
N SER A 228 -5.23 10.21 -8.77
CA SER A 228 -4.35 9.43 -7.90
C SER A 228 -5.08 8.21 -7.35
N TYR A 229 -4.33 7.12 -7.17
CA TYR A 229 -4.82 5.80 -6.82
C TYR A 229 -3.91 5.17 -5.78
N ILE A 230 -4.46 4.37 -4.88
CA ILE A 230 -3.71 3.58 -3.90
C ILE A 230 -3.68 2.14 -4.40
N ILE A 231 -2.50 1.54 -4.51
CA ILE A 231 -2.40 0.11 -4.85
C ILE A 231 -3.00 -0.72 -3.72
N THR A 232 -4.07 -1.46 -3.98
CA THR A 232 -4.71 -2.31 -2.97
C THR A 232 -4.25 -3.75 -3.02
N SER A 233 -3.77 -4.19 -4.19
CA SER A 233 -3.11 -5.48 -4.39
C SER A 233 -2.24 -5.41 -5.63
N SER A 234 -0.92 -5.58 -5.45
CA SER A 234 0.03 -5.69 -6.58
C SER A 234 -0.17 -6.98 -7.36
N GLU A 235 -0.48 -8.09 -6.66
CA GLU A 235 -0.70 -9.41 -7.26
C GLU A 235 -1.96 -9.45 -8.14
N LYS A 236 -3.10 -8.96 -7.60
CA LYS A 236 -4.38 -8.94 -8.33
C LYS A 236 -4.49 -7.76 -9.30
N LYS A 237 -3.48 -6.88 -9.31
CA LYS A 237 -3.45 -5.62 -10.06
C LYS A 237 -4.71 -4.80 -9.77
N GLU A 238 -4.95 -4.52 -8.50
CA GLU A 238 -6.12 -3.74 -8.04
C GLU A 238 -5.71 -2.45 -7.35
N VAL A 239 -6.54 -1.41 -7.53
CA VAL A 239 -6.35 -0.10 -6.93
C VAL A 239 -7.63 0.50 -6.35
N ALA A 240 -7.45 1.41 -5.38
CA ALA A 240 -8.48 2.30 -4.89
C ALA A 240 -8.29 3.70 -5.47
N TYR A 241 -9.35 4.30 -6.03
CA TYR A 241 -9.34 5.71 -6.42
C TYR A 241 -9.20 6.59 -5.17
N LYS A 242 -8.22 7.49 -5.15
CA LYS A 242 -7.94 8.37 -4.00
C LYS A 242 -8.41 9.81 -4.23
N ALA A 243 -8.04 10.44 -5.35
CA ALA A 243 -8.42 11.83 -5.61
C ALA A 243 -8.33 12.17 -7.11
N PRO A 244 -9.11 13.14 -7.61
CA PRO A 244 -8.91 13.67 -8.96
C PRO A 244 -7.60 14.43 -9.08
N ALA A 245 -6.95 14.37 -10.24
CA ALA A 245 -5.74 15.15 -10.50
C ALA A 245 -6.05 16.64 -10.52
N ASN A 246 -7.13 17.03 -11.22
CA ASN A 246 -7.62 18.41 -11.23
C ASN A 246 -8.62 18.64 -10.07
N LYS A 247 -8.18 19.36 -9.04
CA LYS A 247 -9.02 19.74 -7.87
C LYS A 247 -10.21 20.64 -8.24
N ASN A 248 -10.17 21.32 -9.38
CA ASN A 248 -11.20 22.24 -9.88
C ASN A 248 -12.14 21.60 -10.93
N ALA A 249 -11.96 20.32 -11.24
CA ALA A 249 -12.78 19.64 -12.25
C ALA A 249 -14.28 19.66 -11.91
N LYS A 250 -15.11 19.94 -12.92
CA LYS A 250 -16.58 19.92 -12.80
C LYS A 250 -17.18 18.53 -13.03
N THR A 251 -16.50 17.69 -13.81
CA THR A 251 -16.92 16.33 -14.16
C THR A 251 -15.78 15.38 -13.87
N ILE A 252 -16.05 14.31 -13.13
CA ILE A 252 -15.08 13.25 -12.84
C ILE A 252 -15.63 11.90 -13.31
N THR A 253 -14.75 11.11 -13.91
CA THR A 253 -14.98 9.70 -14.20
C THR A 253 -13.98 8.89 -13.40
N ILE A 254 -14.49 8.03 -12.52
CA ILE A 254 -13.68 6.99 -11.85
C ILE A 254 -13.71 5.79 -12.80
N PRO A 255 -12.60 5.50 -13.51
CA PRO A 255 -12.61 4.50 -14.57
C PRO A 255 -12.71 3.08 -14.00
N ALA A 256 -13.05 2.11 -14.85
CA ALA A 256 -13.08 0.70 -14.46
C ALA A 256 -11.66 0.10 -14.34
N THR A 257 -10.73 0.62 -15.14
CA THR A 257 -9.31 0.24 -15.19
C THR A 257 -8.45 1.46 -15.43
N ILE A 258 -7.19 1.39 -15.03
CA ILE A 258 -6.15 2.38 -15.34
C ILE A 258 -4.88 1.67 -15.80
N LYS A 259 -3.98 2.40 -16.45
CA LYS A 259 -2.61 1.97 -16.68
C LYS A 259 -1.67 2.80 -15.83
N VAL A 260 -0.67 2.14 -15.23
CA VAL A 260 0.40 2.77 -14.46
C VAL A 260 1.70 2.18 -14.97
N LYS A 261 2.50 3.01 -15.65
CA LYS A 261 3.75 2.61 -16.30
C LYS A 261 3.57 1.37 -17.19
N GLY A 262 2.50 1.36 -18.00
CA GLY A 262 2.19 0.26 -18.91
C GLY A 262 1.47 -0.95 -18.28
N VAL A 263 1.42 -1.06 -16.95
CA VAL A 263 0.69 -2.16 -16.28
C VAL A 263 -0.77 -1.77 -16.05
N THR A 264 -1.70 -2.65 -16.44
CA THR A 264 -3.14 -2.41 -16.27
C THR A 264 -3.62 -2.86 -14.90
N TYR A 265 -4.30 -1.95 -14.18
CA TYR A 265 -4.93 -2.20 -12.89
C TYR A 265 -6.45 -2.04 -12.96
N LYS A 266 -7.19 -2.89 -12.23
CA LYS A 266 -8.62 -2.75 -12.00
C LYS A 266 -8.87 -1.76 -10.86
N VAL A 267 -9.73 -0.77 -11.08
CA VAL A 267 -10.17 0.13 -10.01
C VAL A 267 -11.33 -0.53 -9.29
N THR A 268 -11.07 -1.08 -8.11
CA THR A 268 -12.05 -1.87 -7.36
C THR A 268 -12.62 -1.11 -6.16
N LYS A 269 -12.00 0.00 -5.74
CA LYS A 269 -12.47 0.77 -4.58
C LYS A 269 -12.46 2.27 -4.84
N ILE A 270 -13.31 2.99 -4.11
CA ILE A 270 -13.17 4.44 -3.87
C ILE A 270 -12.71 4.59 -2.43
N ALA A 271 -11.57 5.24 -2.21
CA ALA A 271 -10.96 5.37 -0.89
C ALA A 271 -11.79 6.29 0.03
N ASP A 272 -11.52 6.18 1.32
CA ASP A 272 -12.10 7.04 2.33
C ASP A 272 -11.82 8.52 2.04
N ASN A 273 -12.84 9.36 2.23
CA ASN A 273 -12.78 10.80 2.03
C ASN A 273 -12.36 11.27 0.61
N SER A 274 -12.37 10.42 -0.41
CA SER A 274 -11.83 10.73 -1.76
C SER A 274 -12.33 12.05 -2.37
N PHE A 275 -13.59 12.40 -2.14
CA PHE A 275 -14.22 13.64 -2.58
C PHE A 275 -14.80 14.44 -1.41
N LYS A 276 -14.39 14.18 -0.17
CA LYS A 276 -14.94 14.85 1.01
C LYS A 276 -14.86 16.37 0.85
N ASN A 277 -15.98 17.04 1.07
CA ASN A 277 -16.17 18.48 0.95
C ASN A 277 -15.80 19.08 -0.43
N ASN A 278 -15.76 18.28 -1.49
CA ASN A 278 -15.50 18.80 -2.82
C ASN A 278 -16.71 19.60 -3.35
N ASN A 279 -16.60 20.92 -3.29
CA ASN A 279 -17.63 21.87 -3.70
C ASN A 279 -17.45 22.38 -5.14
N LYS A 280 -16.63 21.72 -5.97
CA LYS A 280 -16.41 22.08 -7.38
C LYS A 280 -17.07 21.09 -8.34
N ILE A 281 -17.04 19.80 -8.00
CA ILE A 281 -17.64 18.75 -8.82
C ILE A 281 -19.16 18.89 -8.93
N THR A 282 -19.68 18.65 -10.13
CA THR A 282 -21.11 18.68 -10.45
C THR A 282 -21.62 17.36 -10.99
N LYS A 283 -20.73 16.53 -11.57
CA LYS A 283 -21.08 15.22 -12.13
C LYS A 283 -19.98 14.18 -11.83
N ILE A 284 -20.39 13.00 -11.39
CA ILE A 284 -19.51 11.84 -11.20
C ILE A 284 -20.04 10.62 -11.93
N THR A 285 -19.14 9.91 -12.62
CA THR A 285 -19.38 8.55 -13.14
C THR A 285 -18.49 7.56 -12.39
N ILE A 286 -19.10 6.54 -11.77
CA ILE A 286 -18.42 5.45 -11.06
C ILE A 286 -18.34 4.23 -11.97
N GLY A 287 -17.12 3.75 -12.23
CA GLY A 287 -16.84 2.60 -13.09
C GLY A 287 -17.45 1.27 -12.63
N GLU A 288 -17.49 0.30 -13.54
CA GLU A 288 -18.19 -0.97 -13.34
C GLU A 288 -17.47 -1.95 -12.39
N ASN A 289 -16.15 -1.83 -12.26
CA ASN A 289 -15.34 -2.71 -11.41
C ASN A 289 -15.37 -2.35 -9.93
N ILE A 290 -16.00 -1.24 -9.55
CA ILE A 290 -16.02 -0.77 -8.16
C ILE A 290 -16.83 -1.73 -7.28
N VAL A 291 -16.18 -2.35 -6.31
CA VAL A 291 -16.77 -3.27 -5.34
C VAL A 291 -17.06 -2.56 -4.02
N SER A 292 -16.26 -1.57 -3.63
CA SER A 292 -16.45 -0.84 -2.36
C SER A 292 -16.30 0.67 -2.48
N ILE A 293 -17.01 1.38 -1.59
CA ILE A 293 -16.98 2.84 -1.47
C ILE A 293 -16.68 3.20 -0.02
N GLY A 294 -15.61 3.95 0.20
CA GLY A 294 -15.06 4.31 1.49
C GLY A 294 -15.91 5.23 2.35
N LYS A 295 -15.55 5.32 3.63
CA LYS A 295 -16.20 6.20 4.62
C LYS A 295 -16.10 7.64 4.13
N ASN A 296 -17.23 8.35 4.18
CA ASN A 296 -17.31 9.76 3.76
C ASN A 296 -16.83 10.04 2.31
N ALA A 297 -16.79 9.04 1.41
CA ALA A 297 -16.18 9.19 0.09
C ALA A 297 -16.71 10.40 -0.71
N PHE A 298 -18.01 10.70 -0.62
CA PHE A 298 -18.65 11.89 -1.22
C PHE A 298 -19.27 12.82 -0.19
N TYR A 299 -18.83 12.73 1.08
CA TYR A 299 -19.41 13.52 2.15
C TYR A 299 -19.31 15.01 1.83
N GLY A 300 -20.42 15.75 1.95
CA GLY A 300 -20.41 17.20 1.84
C GLY A 300 -20.08 17.75 0.45
N CYS A 301 -20.22 16.98 -0.64
CA CYS A 301 -20.08 17.51 -2.00
C CYS A 301 -21.30 18.36 -2.38
N LYS A 302 -21.38 19.61 -1.90
CA LYS A 302 -22.61 20.42 -1.95
C LYS A 302 -23.03 20.84 -3.35
N LYS A 303 -22.12 20.85 -4.35
CA LYS A 303 -22.44 21.20 -5.75
C LYS A 303 -22.69 20.00 -6.66
N LEU A 304 -22.56 18.78 -6.15
CA LEU A 304 -22.73 17.56 -6.94
C LEU A 304 -24.21 17.38 -7.32
N LYS A 305 -24.52 17.42 -8.62
CA LYS A 305 -25.88 17.33 -9.16
C LYS A 305 -26.25 15.91 -9.61
N THR A 306 -25.28 15.16 -10.11
CA THR A 306 -25.53 13.84 -10.71
C THR A 306 -24.43 12.85 -10.38
N ILE A 307 -24.83 11.64 -10.00
CA ILE A 307 -23.96 10.47 -9.91
C ILE A 307 -24.50 9.39 -10.84
N THR A 308 -23.63 8.77 -11.63
CA THR A 308 -23.93 7.56 -12.40
C THR A 308 -23.08 6.42 -11.87
N ILE A 309 -23.72 5.38 -11.34
CA ILE A 309 -23.05 4.18 -10.84
C ILE A 309 -23.18 3.09 -11.90
N ARG A 310 -22.05 2.65 -12.48
CA ARG A 310 -22.04 1.53 -13.44
C ARG A 310 -21.79 0.18 -12.77
N SER A 311 -21.24 0.17 -11.56
CA SER A 311 -21.03 -1.06 -10.80
C SER A 311 -22.34 -1.77 -10.48
N LYS A 312 -22.29 -3.11 -10.57
CA LYS A 312 -23.35 -4.04 -10.16
C LYS A 312 -23.00 -4.79 -8.86
N LYS A 313 -21.84 -4.49 -8.24
CA LYS A 313 -21.22 -5.28 -7.16
C LYS A 313 -21.37 -4.69 -5.75
N LEU A 314 -21.94 -3.48 -5.63
CA LEU A 314 -22.09 -2.80 -4.34
C LEU A 314 -23.14 -3.47 -3.43
N THR A 315 -22.84 -3.54 -2.14
CA THR A 315 -23.73 -4.06 -1.10
C THR A 315 -23.73 -3.17 0.14
N SER A 316 -24.60 -3.47 1.11
CA SER A 316 -24.63 -2.78 2.41
C SER A 316 -23.33 -2.93 3.21
N LYS A 317 -22.55 -3.99 2.97
CA LYS A 317 -21.26 -4.24 3.62
C LYS A 317 -20.11 -3.48 2.94
N THR A 318 -20.21 -3.25 1.63
CA THR A 318 -19.09 -2.68 0.85
C THR A 318 -19.19 -1.17 0.63
N VAL A 319 -20.33 -0.56 0.95
CA VAL A 319 -20.48 0.91 0.98
C VAL A 319 -20.47 1.37 2.43
N SER A 320 -19.49 2.18 2.81
CA SER A 320 -19.29 2.61 4.20
C SER A 320 -20.25 3.71 4.65
N LYS A 321 -20.35 3.89 5.98
CA LYS A 321 -21.23 4.90 6.60
C LYS A 321 -20.92 6.30 6.06
N ASN A 322 -21.97 7.11 5.90
CA ASN A 322 -21.90 8.51 5.45
C ASN A 322 -21.29 8.76 4.06
N ALA A 323 -21.08 7.72 3.23
CA ALA A 323 -20.49 7.88 1.91
C ALA A 323 -21.22 8.92 1.04
N PHE A 324 -22.54 9.07 1.19
CA PHE A 324 -23.38 9.99 0.42
C PHE A 324 -24.05 11.09 1.28
N LYS A 325 -23.58 11.31 2.51
CA LYS A 325 -24.15 12.31 3.43
C LYS A 325 -23.76 13.73 2.99
N GLY A 326 -24.69 14.69 3.13
CA GLY A 326 -24.42 16.11 2.85
C GLY A 326 -24.40 16.48 1.35
N LEU A 327 -24.94 15.64 0.49
CA LEU A 327 -25.14 15.94 -0.94
C LEU A 327 -26.41 16.80 -1.12
N THR A 328 -26.28 18.12 -0.96
CA THR A 328 -27.45 19.02 -0.88
C THR A 328 -28.07 19.42 -2.23
N LYS A 329 -27.29 19.41 -3.31
CA LYS A 329 -27.76 19.76 -4.68
C LYS A 329 -27.99 18.56 -5.59
N ILE A 330 -27.84 17.33 -5.08
CA ILE A 330 -28.01 16.14 -5.90
C ILE A 330 -29.50 15.91 -6.18
N THR A 331 -29.86 15.78 -7.45
CA THR A 331 -31.26 15.57 -7.85
C THR A 331 -31.50 14.13 -8.27
N THR A 332 -30.53 13.53 -8.96
CA THR A 332 -30.66 12.20 -9.55
C THR A 332 -29.38 11.37 -9.37
N ILE A 333 -29.56 10.10 -8.98
CA ILE A 333 -28.55 9.05 -9.11
C ILE A 333 -29.02 8.02 -10.13
N LYS A 334 -28.20 7.75 -11.15
CA LYS A 334 -28.45 6.72 -12.16
C LYS A 334 -27.72 5.43 -11.76
N VAL A 335 -28.41 4.30 -11.79
CA VAL A 335 -27.89 2.96 -11.44
C VAL A 335 -28.35 1.93 -12.47
N PRO A 336 -27.70 0.75 -12.59
CA PRO A 336 -28.15 -0.28 -13.54
C PRO A 336 -29.58 -0.72 -13.22
N LYS A 337 -30.45 -0.86 -14.24
CA LYS A 337 -31.88 -1.19 -14.06
C LYS A 337 -32.11 -2.39 -13.14
N ASN A 338 -31.30 -3.44 -13.28
CA ASN A 338 -31.36 -4.66 -12.45
C ASN A 338 -30.88 -4.50 -11.00
N LYS A 339 -30.30 -3.35 -10.64
CA LYS A 339 -29.87 -3.03 -9.25
C LYS A 339 -30.69 -1.89 -8.65
N LEU A 340 -31.67 -1.33 -9.37
CA LEU A 340 -32.44 -0.17 -8.95
C LEU A 340 -33.02 -0.29 -7.55
N THR A 341 -33.78 -1.37 -7.29
CA THR A 341 -34.44 -1.58 -5.99
C THR A 341 -33.44 -1.73 -4.85
N ALA A 342 -32.40 -2.54 -5.05
CA ALA A 342 -31.35 -2.76 -4.05
C ALA A 342 -30.56 -1.47 -3.76
N TYR A 343 -30.17 -0.72 -4.81
CA TYR A 343 -29.35 0.46 -4.67
C TYR A 343 -30.14 1.64 -4.10
N LYS A 344 -31.44 1.76 -4.39
CA LYS A 344 -32.31 2.76 -3.76
C LYS A 344 -32.32 2.61 -2.24
N LYS A 345 -32.43 1.38 -1.72
CA LYS A 345 -32.36 1.09 -0.28
C LYS A 345 -30.96 1.32 0.29
N LEU A 346 -29.94 0.80 -0.42
CA LEU A 346 -28.53 0.91 -0.04
C LEU A 346 -28.09 2.36 0.13
N LEU A 347 -28.30 3.20 -0.90
CA LEU A 347 -27.79 4.57 -0.92
C LEU A 347 -28.43 5.42 0.19
N LYS A 348 -29.73 5.26 0.45
CA LYS A 348 -30.43 5.90 1.57
C LYS A 348 -29.80 5.51 2.91
N LYS A 349 -29.56 4.22 3.14
CA LYS A 349 -28.88 3.72 4.36
C LYS A 349 -27.45 4.28 4.52
N LYS A 350 -26.83 4.74 3.43
CA LYS A 350 -25.45 5.26 3.41
C LYS A 350 -25.38 6.80 3.31
N GLY A 351 -26.47 7.47 3.67
CA GLY A 351 -26.51 8.91 3.89
C GLY A 351 -27.15 9.72 2.78
N LEU A 352 -27.67 9.09 1.72
CA LEU A 352 -28.40 9.80 0.67
C LEU A 352 -29.74 10.33 1.21
N SER A 353 -30.03 11.61 0.94
CA SER A 353 -31.31 12.22 1.32
C SER A 353 -32.50 11.49 0.69
N SER A 354 -33.60 11.39 1.45
CA SER A 354 -34.86 10.78 1.00
C SER A 354 -35.48 11.46 -0.22
N LYS A 355 -35.17 12.75 -0.43
CA LYS A 355 -35.67 13.59 -1.54
C LYS A 355 -35.01 13.26 -2.90
N VAL A 356 -33.90 12.53 -2.91
CA VAL A 356 -33.12 12.27 -4.13
C VAL A 356 -33.76 11.14 -4.95
N LYS A 357 -33.92 11.37 -6.27
CA LYS A 357 -34.47 10.36 -7.19
C LYS A 357 -33.36 9.37 -7.60
N VAL A 358 -33.57 8.08 -7.36
CA VAL A 358 -32.71 7.01 -7.88
C VAL A 358 -33.41 6.40 -9.09
N LYS A 359 -32.78 6.44 -10.26
CA LYS A 359 -33.34 5.99 -11.54
C LYS A 359 -32.50 4.87 -12.14
N GLY A 360 -33.17 3.86 -12.69
CA GLY A 360 -32.54 2.88 -13.58
C GLY A 360 -32.20 3.54 -14.91
N TYR A 361 -31.09 3.15 -15.52
CA TYR A 361 -30.82 3.43 -16.94
C TYR A 361 -30.84 2.14 -17.75
#